data_AF-A0A0R2QWK5-F1
#
_entry.id   AF-A0A0R2QWK5-F1
#
_cell.length_a   1.000
_cell.length_b   1.000
_cell.length_c   1.000
_cell.angle_alpha   90.00
_cell.angle_beta   90.00
_cell.angle_gamma   90.00
#
_symmetry.space_group_name_H-M   'P 1'
#
loop_
_entity.id
_entity.type
_entity.pdbx_description
1 polymer ?
#
loop_
_entity_poly.entity_id
_entity_poly.type
_entity_poly.pdbx_seq_one_letter_code
_entity_poly.pdbx_strand_id
1 'polypeptide(L)'
;MDIIIKDAEKSGEPILRDAFGHVRLDELNPGKWFAKQFGKRLNAHKILVQKSGYFGRSSKANKADLELIFEVADYAVKSAIEGKNGVIGWDEDNHNKLSCIDFNRIKGGKPFDTSLDWYKKMMNEIQSI
;
A
#
# COMPACT_ATOMS: atom_id res chain seq x y z
N MET A 1 5.66 -1.63 -10.17
CA MET A 1 6.59 -2.75 -9.92
C MET A 1 7.23 -3.25 -11.20
N ASP A 2 6.49 -3.23 -12.30
CA ASP A 2 6.89 -3.73 -13.62
C ASP A 2 8.21 -3.16 -14.13
N ILE A 3 8.57 -1.93 -13.76
CA ILE A 3 9.85 -1.32 -14.16
C ILE A 3 11.04 -2.07 -13.55
N ILE A 4 10.96 -2.43 -12.27
CA ILE A 4 12.04 -3.16 -11.57
C ILE A 4 12.13 -4.58 -12.13
N ILE A 5 10.99 -5.23 -12.34
CA ILE A 5 10.90 -6.57 -12.91
C ILE A 5 11.46 -6.58 -14.34
N LYS A 6 11.01 -5.66 -15.20
CA LYS A 6 11.51 -5.54 -16.58
C LYS A 6 13.00 -5.18 -16.65
N ASP A 7 13.51 -4.39 -15.70
CA ASP A 7 14.94 -4.10 -15.61
C ASP A 7 15.74 -5.33 -15.19
N ALA A 8 15.26 -6.08 -14.19
CA ALA A 8 15.85 -7.35 -13.75
C ALA A 8 15.86 -8.40 -14.88
N GLU A 9 14.77 -8.51 -15.65
CA GLU A 9 14.69 -9.37 -16.84
C GLU A 9 15.70 -8.96 -17.90
N LYS A 10 15.85 -7.65 -18.15
CA LYS A 10 16.80 -7.11 -19.13
C LYS A 10 18.26 -7.25 -18.70
N SER A 11 18.54 -7.16 -17.40
CA SER A 11 19.88 -7.31 -16.85
C SER A 11 20.30 -8.77 -16.66
N GLY A 12 19.37 -9.73 -16.83
CA GLY A 12 19.61 -11.15 -16.63
C GLY A 12 19.68 -11.55 -15.15
N GLU A 13 19.22 -10.70 -14.24
CA GLU A 13 19.16 -11.02 -12.81
C GLU A 13 18.01 -12.01 -12.53
N PRO A 14 18.23 -13.05 -11.69
CA PRO A 14 17.22 -14.07 -11.44
C PRO A 14 16.03 -13.48 -10.67
N ILE A 15 14.84 -13.59 -11.25
CA ILE A 15 13.58 -13.22 -10.59
C ILE A 15 13.11 -14.40 -9.76
N LEU A 16 13.31 -14.28 -8.45
CA LEU A 16 12.79 -15.24 -7.49
C LEU A 16 11.27 -15.08 -7.40
N ARG A 17 10.54 -16.18 -7.53
CA ARG A 17 9.09 -16.25 -7.35
C ARG A 17 8.76 -17.04 -6.09
N ASP A 18 7.67 -16.70 -5.43
CA ASP A 18 7.15 -17.46 -4.30
C ASP A 18 6.43 -18.73 -4.77
N ALA A 19 5.96 -19.54 -3.82
CA ALA A 19 5.22 -20.77 -4.10
C ALA A 19 3.88 -20.55 -4.84
N PHE A 20 3.41 -19.30 -4.93
CA PHE A 20 2.19 -18.90 -5.63
C PHE A 20 2.47 -18.27 -7.01
N GLY A 21 3.75 -18.21 -7.42
CA GLY A 21 4.17 -17.64 -8.70
C GLY A 21 4.31 -16.11 -8.69
N HIS A 22 4.08 -15.44 -7.56
CA HIS A 22 4.31 -14.01 -7.42
C HIS A 22 5.80 -13.70 -7.29
N VAL A 23 6.25 -12.58 -7.85
CA VAL A 23 7.64 -12.15 -7.72
C VAL A 23 7.94 -11.82 -6.26
N ARG A 24 9.05 -12.35 -5.72
CA ARG A 24 9.55 -12.09 -4.36
C ARG A 24 10.21 -10.71 -4.31
N LEU A 25 9.36 -9.69 -4.34
CA LEU A 25 9.76 -8.29 -4.40
C LEU A 25 10.53 -7.81 -3.16
N ASP A 26 10.35 -8.47 -2.02
CA ASP A 26 11.06 -8.18 -0.78
C ASP A 26 12.58 -8.39 -0.93
N GLU A 27 12.98 -9.38 -1.73
CA GLU A 27 14.40 -9.69 -2.01
C GLU A 27 14.99 -8.70 -3.01
N LEU A 28 14.17 -8.17 -3.93
CA LEU A 28 14.55 -7.14 -4.92
C LEU A 28 14.88 -5.78 -4.29
N ASN A 29 14.46 -5.56 -3.04
CA ASN A 29 14.76 -4.36 -2.25
C ASN A 29 14.65 -3.05 -3.08
N PRO A 30 13.42 -2.61 -3.43
CA PRO A 30 13.20 -1.50 -4.36
C PRO A 30 13.97 -0.22 -4.01
N GLY A 31 14.04 0.12 -2.72
CA GLY A 31 14.77 1.31 -2.25
C GLY A 31 16.26 1.27 -2.58
N LYS A 32 16.92 0.11 -2.43
CA LYS A 32 18.32 -0.05 -2.85
C LYS A 32 18.46 -0.02 -4.37
N TRP A 33 17.54 -0.64 -5.10
CA TRP A 33 17.56 -0.62 -6.56
C TRP A 33 17.45 0.82 -7.09
N PHE A 34 16.47 1.60 -6.64
CA PHE A 34 16.32 3.01 -7.03
C PHE A 34 17.54 3.84 -6.64
N ALA A 35 18.09 3.63 -5.44
CA ALA A 35 19.30 4.31 -4.99
C ALA A 35 20.49 4.05 -5.92
N LYS A 36 20.71 2.81 -6.38
CA LYS A 36 21.77 2.46 -7.35
C LYS A 36 21.55 3.16 -8.69
N GLN A 37 20.32 3.14 -9.21
CA GLN A 37 19.98 3.75 -10.50
C GLN A 37 20.15 5.27 -10.46
N PHE A 38 19.60 5.95 -9.45
CA PHE A 38 19.72 7.40 -9.32
C PHE A 38 21.13 7.84 -8.95
N GLY A 39 21.82 7.09 -8.08
CA GLY A 39 23.20 7.38 -7.70
C GLY A 39 24.13 7.47 -8.90
N LYS A 40 24.02 6.51 -9.84
CA LYS A 40 24.78 6.51 -11.08
C LYS A 40 24.39 7.67 -12.00
N ARG A 41 23.09 7.92 -12.19
CA ARG A 41 22.58 8.96 -13.11
C ARG A 41 22.85 10.38 -12.62
N LEU A 42 22.83 10.60 -11.31
CA LEU A 42 23.04 11.90 -10.67
C LEU A 42 24.50 12.14 -10.24
N ASN A 43 25.40 11.18 -10.49
CA ASN A 43 26.78 11.19 -10.00
C ASN A 43 26.86 11.49 -8.48
N ALA A 44 25.96 10.88 -7.70
CA ALA A 44 25.84 11.18 -6.28
C ALA A 44 26.98 10.51 -5.48
N HIS A 45 27.76 11.32 -4.77
CA HIS A 45 28.86 10.84 -3.94
C HIS A 45 28.40 10.15 -2.64
N LYS A 46 27.21 10.48 -2.15
CA LYS A 46 26.64 9.93 -0.92
C LYS A 46 25.16 9.68 -1.11
N ILE A 47 24.70 8.51 -0.67
CA ILE A 47 23.31 8.08 -0.79
C ILE A 47 22.85 7.53 0.56
N LEU A 48 21.69 7.97 1.01
CA LEU A 48 21.04 7.47 2.22
C LEU A 48 19.71 6.84 1.84
N VAL A 49 19.53 5.56 2.16
CA VAL A 49 18.27 4.83 1.95
C VAL A 49 17.63 4.57 3.30
N GLN A 50 16.46 5.17 3.55
CA GLN A 50 15.72 5.01 4.80
C GLN A 50 14.50 4.11 4.58
N LYS A 51 14.41 3.04 5.37
CA LYS A 51 13.26 2.13 5.38
C LYS A 51 12.60 2.17 6.75
N SER A 52 11.49 2.89 6.86
CA SER A 52 10.74 3.04 8.10
C SER A 52 9.51 2.13 8.20
N GLY A 53 9.31 1.21 7.25
CA GLY A 53 8.07 0.40 7.17
C GLY A 53 7.82 -0.52 8.39
N TYR A 54 8.86 -0.95 9.11
CA TYR A 54 8.66 -1.65 10.38
C TYR A 54 8.17 -0.68 11.47
N PHE A 55 8.87 0.45 11.64
CA PHE A 55 8.51 1.48 12.62
C PHE A 55 7.09 2.02 12.41
N GLY A 56 6.66 2.20 11.16
CA GLY A 56 5.29 2.62 10.85
C GLY A 56 4.22 1.55 11.14
N ARG A 57 4.57 0.25 11.10
CA ARG A 57 3.63 -0.84 11.45
C ARG A 57 3.61 -1.15 12.94
N SER A 58 4.70 -0.88 13.65
CA SER A 58 4.83 -1.14 15.08
C SER A 58 4.55 0.09 15.96
N SER A 59 4.22 1.24 15.37
CA SER A 59 3.91 2.45 16.12
C SER A 59 2.58 2.31 16.88
N LYS A 60 2.49 2.97 18.03
CA LYS A 60 1.24 3.07 18.78
C LYS A 60 0.19 3.80 17.94
N ALA A 61 -1.03 3.26 17.92
CA ALA A 61 -2.19 3.88 17.30
C ALA A 61 -2.42 5.30 17.86
N ASN A 62 -2.68 6.25 16.97
CA ASN A 62 -3.04 7.61 17.37
C ASN A 62 -4.53 7.67 17.79
N LYS A 63 -5.00 8.86 18.20
CA LYS A 63 -6.40 9.02 18.64
C LYS A 63 -7.42 8.69 17.54
N ALA A 64 -7.20 9.16 16.31
CA ALA A 64 -8.11 8.90 15.19
C ALA A 64 -8.13 7.40 14.82
N ASP A 65 -6.97 6.74 14.86
CA ASP A 65 -6.89 5.28 14.63
C ASP A 65 -7.68 4.53 15.70
N LEU A 66 -7.55 4.91 16.98
CA LEU A 66 -8.28 4.29 18.09
C LEU A 66 -9.80 4.47 17.94
N GLU A 67 -10.25 5.69 17.61
CA GLU A 67 -11.66 5.98 17.35
C GLU A 67 -12.20 5.10 16.22
N LEU A 68 -11.48 5.01 15.10
CA LEU A 68 -11.85 4.14 13.98
C LEU A 68 -11.88 2.66 14.37
N ILE A 69 -10.88 2.18 15.12
CA ILE A 69 -10.82 0.79 15.58
C ILE A 69 -12.02 0.44 16.45
N PHE A 70 -12.38 1.30 17.41
CA PHE A 70 -13.53 1.05 18.28
C PHE A 70 -14.84 1.08 17.50
N GLU A 71 -15.04 2.07 16.61
CA GLU A 71 -16.23 2.17 15.78
C GLU A 71 -16.45 0.91 14.91
N VAL A 72 -15.38 0.45 14.25
CA VAL A 72 -15.43 -0.76 13.41
C VAL A 72 -15.64 -2.02 14.25
N ALA A 73 -14.96 -2.15 15.40
CA ALA A 73 -15.09 -3.31 16.28
C ALA A 73 -16.51 -3.43 16.88
N ASP A 74 -17.09 -2.33 17.34
CA ASP A 74 -18.45 -2.29 17.88
C ASP A 74 -19.48 -2.71 16.81
N TYR A 75 -19.33 -2.19 15.59
CA TYR A 75 -20.19 -2.57 14.48
C TYR A 75 -20.03 -4.05 14.08
N ALA A 76 -18.82 -4.59 14.19
CA ALA A 76 -18.54 -6.01 13.94
C ALA A 76 -19.27 -6.91 14.96
N VAL A 77 -19.20 -6.56 16.25
CA VAL A 77 -19.90 -7.29 17.32
C VAL A 77 -21.42 -7.24 17.08
N LYS A 78 -21.96 -6.06 16.76
CA LYS A 78 -23.39 -5.92 16.43
C LYS A 78 -23.79 -6.82 15.24
N SER A 79 -23.01 -6.80 14.17
CA SER A 79 -23.28 -7.60 12.96
C SER A 79 -23.23 -9.10 13.27
N ALA A 80 -22.28 -9.54 14.10
CA ALA A 80 -22.14 -10.94 14.52
C ALA A 80 -23.35 -11.41 15.35
N ILE A 81 -23.83 -10.57 16.29
CA ILE A 81 -25.04 -10.87 17.08
C ILE A 81 -26.28 -10.99 16.17
N GLU A 82 -26.36 -10.15 15.14
CA GLU A 82 -27.44 -10.18 14.13
C GLU A 82 -27.27 -11.32 13.09
N GLY A 83 -26.21 -12.13 13.18
CA GLY A 83 -25.94 -13.23 12.25
C GLY A 83 -25.52 -12.80 10.84
N LYS A 84 -25.03 -11.56 10.69
CA LYS A 84 -24.59 -11.00 9.40
C LYS A 84 -23.12 -11.32 9.16
N ASN A 85 -22.82 -11.96 8.03
CA ASN A 85 -21.47 -12.34 7.64
C ASN A 85 -20.89 -11.35 6.61
N GLY A 86 -19.67 -10.87 6.85
CA GLY A 86 -18.99 -9.95 5.94
C GLY A 86 -17.76 -9.29 6.56
N VAL A 87 -17.19 -8.32 5.84
CA VAL A 87 -16.11 -7.45 6.31
C VAL A 87 -16.69 -6.11 6.74
N ILE A 88 -16.37 -5.64 7.96
CA ILE A 88 -16.80 -4.32 8.40
C ILE A 88 -15.86 -3.26 7.83
N GLY A 89 -16.45 -2.23 7.22
CA GLY A 89 -15.69 -1.09 6.72
C GLY A 89 -16.58 0.00 6.18
N TRP A 90 -15.93 1.12 5.83
CA TRP A 90 -16.55 2.21 5.10
C TRP A 90 -16.75 1.78 3.64
N ASP A 91 -18.00 1.50 3.28
CA ASP A 91 -18.35 0.94 1.98
C ASP A 91 -18.49 2.05 0.94
N GLU A 92 -17.48 2.17 0.07
CA GLU A 92 -17.44 3.17 -1.00
C GLU A 92 -18.59 3.04 -2.00
N ASP A 93 -19.05 1.82 -2.30
CA ASP A 93 -20.20 1.63 -3.21
C ASP A 93 -21.55 1.94 -2.51
N ASN A 94 -21.53 2.08 -1.19
CA ASN A 94 -22.67 2.45 -0.35
C ASN A 94 -22.46 3.82 0.31
N HIS A 95 -22.03 4.79 -0.50
CA HIS A 95 -21.89 6.20 -0.10
C HIS A 95 -20.95 6.43 1.08
N ASN A 96 -19.89 5.63 1.22
CA ASN A 96 -18.99 5.66 2.37
C ASN A 96 -19.77 5.59 3.67
N LYS A 97 -20.59 4.55 3.84
CA LYS A 97 -21.25 4.24 5.11
C LYS A 97 -20.58 3.05 5.75
N LEU A 98 -20.41 3.11 7.07
CA LEU A 98 -19.99 1.96 7.84
C LEU A 98 -21.03 0.85 7.72
N SER A 99 -20.61 -0.30 7.18
CA SER A 99 -21.51 -1.42 6.93
C SER A 99 -20.79 -2.77 7.00
N CYS A 100 -21.58 -3.84 7.07
CA CYS A 100 -21.10 -5.22 6.92
C CYS A 100 -21.13 -5.59 5.42
N ILE A 101 -19.95 -5.55 4.78
CA ILE A 101 -19.78 -5.73 3.34
C ILE A 101 -19.69 -7.23 3.04
N ASP A 102 -20.53 -7.71 2.11
CA ASP A 102 -20.54 -9.11 1.68
C ASP A 102 -19.17 -9.55 1.14
N PHE A 103 -18.70 -10.73 1.56
CA PHE A 103 -17.40 -11.28 1.14
C PHE A 103 -17.23 -11.38 -0.38
N ASN A 104 -18.30 -11.62 -1.14
CA ASN A 104 -18.25 -11.71 -2.60
C ASN A 104 -17.87 -10.38 -3.28
N ARG A 105 -18.03 -9.26 -2.57
CA ARG A 105 -17.64 -7.92 -3.04
C ARG A 105 -16.18 -7.61 -2.73
N ILE A 106 -15.54 -8.31 -1.79
CA ILE A 106 -14.17 -8.04 -1.36
C ILE A 106 -13.19 -8.60 -2.39
N LYS A 107 -12.41 -7.71 -3.00
CA LYS A 107 -11.40 -8.06 -4.01
C LYS A 107 -10.12 -7.28 -3.78
N GLY A 108 -8.98 -7.92 -4.07
CA GLY A 108 -7.68 -7.24 -4.12
C GLY A 108 -7.46 -6.49 -5.43
N GLY A 109 -6.39 -5.69 -5.48
CA GLY A 109 -5.93 -5.09 -6.73
C GLY A 109 -6.72 -3.85 -7.19
N LYS A 110 -7.43 -3.17 -6.28
CA LYS A 110 -8.07 -1.89 -6.59
C LYS A 110 -7.02 -0.89 -7.13
N PRO A 111 -7.20 -0.32 -8.34
CA PRO A 111 -6.28 0.67 -8.85
C PRO A 111 -6.35 1.94 -8.00
N PHE A 112 -5.19 2.58 -7.82
CA PHE A 112 -5.14 3.87 -7.17
C PHE A 112 -5.72 4.95 -8.11
N ASP A 113 -6.63 5.78 -7.60
CA ASP A 113 -7.22 6.87 -8.37
C ASP A 113 -6.28 8.09 -8.39
N THR A 114 -5.65 8.32 -9.53
CA THR A 114 -4.74 9.45 -9.76
C THR A 114 -5.49 10.76 -10.05
N SER A 115 -6.82 10.74 -10.15
CA SER A 115 -7.63 11.93 -10.37
C SER A 115 -7.93 12.71 -9.08
N LEU A 116 -7.64 12.13 -7.91
CA LEU A 116 -7.89 12.74 -6.61
C LEU A 116 -7.18 14.09 -6.45
N ASP A 117 -7.90 15.08 -5.93
CA ASP A 117 -7.41 16.45 -5.83
C ASP A 117 -6.15 16.58 -4.97
N TRP A 118 -6.10 15.87 -3.84
CA TRP A 118 -4.91 15.86 -2.99
C TRP A 118 -3.69 15.28 -3.70
N TYR A 119 -3.90 14.28 -4.58
CA TYR A 119 -2.83 13.65 -5.34
C TYR A 119 -2.31 14.59 -6.42
N LYS A 120 -3.21 15.22 -7.18
CA LYS A 120 -2.85 16.26 -8.17
C LYS A 120 -2.09 17.41 -7.52
N LYS A 121 -2.55 17.87 -6.35
CA LYS A 121 -1.89 18.93 -5.58
C LYS A 121 -0.46 18.54 -5.20
N MET A 122 -0.27 17.36 -4.61
CA MET A 122 1.05 16.84 -4.26
C MET A 122 1.97 16.75 -5.48
N MET A 123 1.46 16.29 -6.63
CA MET A 123 2.25 16.20 -7.86
C MET A 123 2.68 17.59 -8.37
N ASN A 124 1.80 18.59 -8.30
CA ASN A 124 2.15 19.97 -8.67
C ASN A 124 3.22 20.55 -7.72
N GLU A 125 3.11 20.29 -6.41
CA GLU A 125 4.13 20.70 -5.44
C GLU A 125 5.49 20.11 -5.77
N ILE A 126 5.56 18.80 -6.09
CA ILE A 126 6.81 18.13 -6.48
C ILE A 126 7.39 18.70 -7.79
N GLN A 127 6.55 19.00 -8.79
CA GLN A 127 7.00 19.55 -10.08
C GLN A 127 7.45 21.01 -10.01
N SER A 128 7.05 21.73 -8.96
CA SER A 128 7.46 23.12 -8.74
C SER A 128 8.87 23.27 -8.14
N ILE A 129 9.53 22.15 -7.82
CA ILE A 129 10.92 22.05 -7.34
C ILE A 129 11.85 21.93 -8.53
#